data_AF-A0A8S1F431-F1
#
_entry.id   AF-A0A8S1F431-F1
#
_cell.length_a   1.000
_cell.length_b   1.000
_cell.length_c   1.000
_cell.angle_alpha   90.00
_cell.angle_beta   90.00
_cell.angle_gamma   90.00
#
_symmetry.space_group_name_H-M   'P 1'
#
loop_
_entity.id
_entity.type
_entity.pdbx_description
1 polymer ?
#
loop_
_entity_poly.entity_id
_entity_poly.type
_entity_poly.pdbx_seq_one_letter_code
_entity_poly.pdbx_strand_id
1 'polypeptide(L)'
;MSKVNVLVETSDGITIPILRWYYHTEEPQPEPPEDAPAAPDNPRKDEIDEWYLRFFGEMGQGLMFDTLKAADYLDIPELLDIACKCVALMLKMRTHKDVCEMFGITDPGITDQRYIYLYNKYSWCSD
;
A
#
# COMPACT_ATOMS: atom_id res chain seq x y z
N MET A 1 -25.02 4.85 -14.47
CA MET A 1 -24.62 3.48 -14.85
C MET A 1 -23.84 3.54 -16.17
N SER A 2 -22.61 4.06 -16.13
CA SER A 2 -21.72 4.06 -17.29
C SER A 2 -20.94 2.76 -17.28
N LYS A 3 -20.96 2.06 -18.40
CA LYS A 3 -20.32 0.76 -18.61
C LYS A 3 -18.82 0.91 -18.44
N VAL A 4 -18.28 0.27 -17.40
CA VAL A 4 -16.85 0.07 -17.19
C VAL A 4 -16.37 -0.85 -18.32
N ASN A 5 -15.89 -0.22 -19.39
CA ASN A 5 -15.34 -0.87 -20.57
C ASN A 5 -13.87 -1.25 -20.27
N VAL A 6 -13.67 -2.18 -19.34
CA VAL A 6 -12.34 -2.68 -18.96
C VAL A 6 -12.02 -3.87 -19.86
N LEU A 7 -11.64 -3.55 -21.10
CA LEU A 7 -10.70 -4.36 -21.86
C LEU A 7 -9.33 -3.73 -21.63
N VAL A 8 -8.84 -3.80 -20.40
CA VAL A 8 -7.43 -3.55 -20.16
C VAL A 8 -6.73 -4.88 -20.38
N GLU A 9 -5.81 -4.92 -21.34
CA GLU A 9 -4.82 -5.99 -21.47
C GLU A 9 -3.86 -5.92 -20.27
N THR A 10 -4.38 -6.07 -19.06
CA THR A 10 -3.56 -6.34 -17.88
C THR A 10 -3.11 -7.78 -17.96
N SER A 11 -1.88 -8.07 -17.52
CA SER A 11 -1.42 -9.45 -17.40
C SER A 11 -2.47 -10.26 -16.62
N ASP A 12 -2.70 -11.52 -17.03
CA ASP A 12 -3.80 -12.36 -16.55
C ASP A 12 -3.93 -12.45 -15.01
N GLY A 13 -2.89 -12.06 -14.27
CA GLY A 13 -2.88 -12.05 -12.80
C GLY A 13 -3.39 -10.77 -12.12
N ILE A 14 -3.41 -9.59 -12.76
CA ILE A 14 -3.72 -8.30 -12.08
C ILE A 14 -5.23 -7.99 -12.04
N THR A 15 -5.99 -8.52 -13.00
CA THR A 15 -7.44 -8.33 -13.10
C THR A 15 -8.16 -8.85 -11.85
N ILE A 16 -7.68 -9.97 -11.28
CA ILE A 16 -8.26 -10.60 -10.10
C ILE A 16 -8.14 -9.70 -8.85
N PRO A 17 -6.96 -9.15 -8.50
CA PRO A 17 -6.81 -8.16 -7.45
C PRO A 17 -7.77 -6.97 -7.56
N ILE A 18 -7.84 -6.32 -8.72
CA ILE A 18 -8.64 -5.10 -8.90
C ILE A 18 -10.13 -5.40 -8.76
N LEU A 19 -10.60 -6.51 -9.33
CA LEU A 19 -11.99 -6.94 -9.16
C LEU A 19 -12.30 -7.32 -7.71
N ARG A 20 -11.40 -8.03 -7.03
CA ARG A 20 -11.57 -8.37 -5.61
C ARG A 20 -11.68 -7.12 -4.73
N TRP A 21 -10.86 -6.10 -5.00
CA TRP A 21 -10.98 -4.80 -4.34
C TRP A 21 -12.33 -4.15 -4.62
N TYR A 22 -12.73 -4.08 -5.89
CA TYR A 22 -14.01 -3.47 -6.28
C TYR A 22 -15.21 -4.12 -5.58
N TYR A 23 -15.27 -5.46 -5.54
CA TYR A 23 -16.35 -6.18 -4.85
C TYR A 23 -16.33 -5.96 -3.34
N HIS A 24 -15.15 -5.85 -2.72
CA HIS A 24 -15.05 -5.56 -1.29
C HIS A 24 -15.58 -4.16 -0.95
N THR A 25 -15.36 -3.19 -1.82
CA THR A 25 -15.84 -1.81 -1.66
C THR A 25 -17.34 -1.67 -1.92
N GLU A 26 -17.91 -2.45 -2.84
CA GLU A 26 -19.36 -2.43 -3.11
C GLU A 26 -20.19 -3.25 -2.11
N GLU A 27 -19.60 -4.20 -1.38
CA GLU A 27 -20.29 -4.92 -0.31
C GLU A 27 -20.60 -3.98 0.87
N PRO A 28 -21.87 -3.87 1.31
CA PRO A 28 -22.21 -3.10 2.50
C PRO A 28 -21.46 -3.65 3.71
N GLN A 29 -20.60 -2.83 4.30
CA GLN A 29 -19.94 -3.20 5.56
C GLN A 29 -21.03 -3.38 6.63
N PRO A 30 -20.94 -4.43 7.47
CA PRO A 30 -21.91 -4.64 8.54
C PRO A 30 -21.96 -3.39 9.42
N GLU A 31 -23.16 -2.85 9.64
CA GLU A 31 -23.32 -1.68 10.49
C GLU A 31 -22.71 -1.96 11.87
N PRO A 32 -21.90 -1.04 12.41
CA PRO A 32 -21.32 -1.22 13.72
C PRO A 32 -22.43 -1.43 14.75
N PRO A 33 -22.21 -2.27 15.78
CA PRO A 33 -23.18 -2.46 16.86
C PRO A 33 -23.62 -1.10 17.42
N GLU A 34 -24.90 -0.93 17.77
CA GLU A 34 -25.43 0.33 18.30
C GLU A 34 -24.67 0.85 19.54
N ASP A 35 -24.00 -0.05 20.27
CA ASP A 35 -23.18 0.25 21.45
C ASP A 35 -21.69 0.46 21.14
N ALA A 36 -21.28 0.44 19.86
CA ALA A 36 -19.90 0.70 19.49
C ALA A 36 -19.56 2.18 19.74
N PRO A 37 -18.40 2.49 20.36
CA PRO A 37 -17.97 3.87 20.49
C PRO A 37 -17.95 4.50 19.09
N ALA A 38 -18.55 5.70 18.96
CA ALA A 38 -18.54 6.46 17.72
C ALA A 38 -17.12 6.44 17.15
N ALA A 39 -16.99 6.01 15.89
CA ALA A 39 -15.70 6.00 15.21
C ALA A 39 -15.04 7.36 15.42
N PRO A 40 -13.76 7.41 15.84
CA PRO A 40 -13.10 8.68 16.09
C PRO A 40 -13.28 9.58 14.86
N ASP A 41 -13.68 10.84 15.06
CA ASP A 41 -13.92 11.86 14.01
C ASP A 41 -12.73 12.04 13.04
N ASN A 42 -11.59 11.44 13.38
CA ASN A 42 -10.41 11.39 12.57
C ASN A 42 -9.73 10.02 12.83
N PRO A 43 -10.09 8.93 12.10
CA PRO A 43 -9.26 7.73 12.13
C PRO A 43 -7.86 8.17 11.77
N ARG A 44 -6.84 7.71 12.53
CA ARG A 44 -5.46 8.12 12.23
C ARG A 44 -5.22 7.78 10.76
N LYS A 45 -4.65 8.70 9.98
CA LYS A 45 -4.37 8.46 8.54
C LYS A 45 -3.54 7.20 8.27
N ASP A 46 -2.95 6.65 9.32
CA ASP A 46 -2.08 5.47 9.35
C ASP A 46 -2.82 4.16 9.67
N GLU A 47 -4.08 4.20 10.10
CA GLU A 47 -4.90 3.00 10.30
C GLU A 47 -5.48 2.56 8.96
N ILE A 48 -4.91 1.50 8.42
CA ILE A 48 -5.43 0.76 7.27
C ILE A 48 -6.20 -0.44 7.81
N ASP A 49 -7.36 -0.74 7.25
CA ASP A 49 -8.11 -1.94 7.64
C ASP A 49 -7.27 -3.21 7.44
N GLU A 50 -7.47 -4.16 8.36
CA GLU A 50 -6.78 -5.45 8.34
C GLU A 50 -6.98 -6.20 7.02
N TRP A 51 -8.14 -6.03 6.38
CA TRP A 51 -8.43 -6.61 5.08
C TRP A 51 -7.44 -6.14 4.02
N TYR A 52 -7.16 -4.84 3.92
CA TYR A 52 -6.21 -4.30 2.94
C TYR A 52 -4.79 -4.74 3.25
N LEU A 53 -4.40 -4.77 4.53
CA LEU A 53 -3.09 -5.27 4.96
C LEU A 53 -2.88 -6.73 4.53
N ARG A 54 -3.90 -7.58 4.73
CA ARG A 54 -3.87 -8.98 4.31
C ARG A 54 -3.89 -9.12 2.80
N PHE A 55 -4.76 -8.36 2.12
CA PHE A 55 -4.91 -8.37 0.68
C PHE A 55 -3.59 -8.04 -0.02
N PHE A 56 -2.90 -6.96 0.39
CA PHE A 56 -1.58 -6.62 -0.16
C PHE A 56 -0.46 -7.52 0.37
N GLY A 57 -0.54 -8.01 1.61
CA GLY A 57 0.48 -8.88 2.21
C GLY A 57 0.54 -10.28 1.58
N GLU A 58 -0.58 -10.78 1.06
CA GLU A 58 -0.65 -12.05 0.31
C GLU A 58 -0.11 -11.92 -1.13
N MET A 59 0.05 -10.70 -1.65
CA MET A 59 0.59 -10.47 -2.99
C MET A 59 2.12 -10.60 -3.00
N GLY A 60 2.67 -11.15 -4.09
CA GLY A 60 4.08 -10.97 -4.38
C GLY A 60 4.39 -9.51 -4.73
N GLN A 61 5.62 -9.05 -4.47
CA GLN A 61 6.06 -7.69 -4.76
C GLN A 61 5.77 -7.23 -6.20
N GLY A 62 6.00 -8.11 -7.19
CA GLY A 62 5.70 -7.81 -8.60
C GLY A 62 4.21 -7.52 -8.82
N LEU A 63 3.33 -8.34 -8.23
CA LEU A 63 1.88 -8.15 -8.33
C LEU A 63 1.41 -6.89 -7.62
N MET A 64 2.02 -6.53 -6.48
CA MET A 64 1.72 -5.26 -5.79
C MET A 64 2.05 -4.05 -6.66
N PHE A 65 3.25 -4.02 -7.26
CA PHE A 65 3.66 -2.92 -8.13
C PHE A 65 2.81 -2.83 -9.39
N ASP A 66 2.45 -3.97 -9.96
CA ASP A 66 1.59 -4.00 -11.14
C ASP A 66 0.14 -3.60 -10.79
N THR A 67 -0.33 -3.92 -9.58
CA THR A 67 -1.62 -3.41 -9.05
C THR A 67 -1.57 -1.89 -8.84
N LEU A 68 -0.48 -1.35 -8.30
CA LEU A 68 -0.28 0.09 -8.12
C LEU A 68 -0.31 0.83 -9.47
N LYS A 69 0.43 0.32 -10.47
CA LYS A 69 0.44 0.88 -11.84
C LYS A 69 -0.93 0.78 -12.50
N ALA A 70 -1.64 -0.33 -12.30
CA ALA A 70 -2.96 -0.51 -12.87
C ALA A 70 -3.98 0.43 -12.20
N ALA A 71 -3.89 0.67 -10.90
CA ALA A 71 -4.72 1.64 -10.19
C ALA A 71 -4.49 3.08 -10.71
N ASP A 72 -3.21 3.46 -10.93
CA ASP A 72 -2.83 4.73 -11.55
C ASP A 72 -3.35 4.84 -13.00
N TYR A 73 -3.19 3.79 -13.80
CA TYR A 73 -3.66 3.75 -15.18
C TYR A 73 -5.20 3.81 -15.31
N LEU A 74 -5.92 3.19 -14.39
CA LEU A 74 -7.38 3.16 -14.35
C LEU A 74 -8.00 4.39 -13.66
N ASP A 75 -7.17 5.29 -13.14
CA ASP A 75 -7.59 6.49 -12.39
C ASP A 75 -8.48 6.14 -11.18
N ILE A 76 -8.03 5.19 -10.36
CA ILE A 76 -8.70 4.77 -9.11
C ILE A 76 -7.91 5.31 -7.90
N PRO A 77 -8.14 6.58 -7.49
CA PRO A 77 -7.32 7.24 -6.47
C PRO A 77 -7.40 6.56 -5.10
N GLU A 78 -8.56 5.98 -4.76
CA GLU A 78 -8.77 5.29 -3.47
C GLU A 78 -7.89 4.04 -3.35
N LEU A 79 -7.85 3.21 -4.40
CA LEU A 79 -6.98 2.03 -4.45
C LEU A 79 -5.50 2.43 -4.46
N LEU A 80 -5.15 3.49 -5.18
CA LEU A 80 -3.78 4.01 -5.24
C LEU A 80 -3.30 4.47 -3.85
N ASP A 81 -4.12 5.24 -3.13
CA ASP A 81 -3.81 5.72 -1.79
C ASP A 81 -3.66 4.56 -0.78
N ILE A 82 -4.58 3.60 -0.79
CA ILE A 82 -4.52 2.43 0.10
C ILE A 82 -3.27 1.60 -0.20
N ALA A 83 -2.97 1.34 -1.47
CA ALA A 83 -1.76 0.63 -1.88
C ALA A 83 -0.49 1.34 -1.41
N CYS A 84 -0.41 2.66 -1.60
CA CYS A 84 0.72 3.48 -1.14
C CYS A 84 0.90 3.41 0.38
N LYS A 85 -0.21 3.50 1.13
CA LYS A 85 -0.17 3.39 2.59
C LYS A 85 0.27 1.99 3.04
N CYS A 86 -0.21 0.92 2.43
CA CYS A 86 0.19 -0.46 2.73
C CYS A 86 1.70 -0.65 2.52
N VAL A 87 2.23 -0.17 1.38
CA VAL A 87 3.67 -0.21 1.11
C VAL A 87 4.45 0.61 2.13
N ALA A 88 3.97 1.81 2.49
CA ALA A 88 4.62 2.64 3.51
C ALA A 88 4.69 1.93 4.87
N LEU A 89 3.61 1.26 5.30
CA LEU A 89 3.60 0.47 6.53
C LEU A 89 4.57 -0.71 6.48
N MET A 90 4.64 -1.41 5.34
CA MET A 90 5.60 -2.51 5.15
C MET A 90 7.07 -2.04 5.22
N LEU A 91 7.33 -0.77 4.90
CA LEU A 91 8.67 -0.18 4.96
C LEU A 91 9.03 0.37 6.34
N LYS A 92 8.05 0.90 7.08
CA LYS A 92 8.27 1.56 8.38
C LYS A 92 9.01 0.69 9.41
N MET A 93 8.85 -0.63 9.36
CA MET A 93 9.43 -1.57 10.32
C MET A 93 10.68 -2.30 9.80
N ARG A 94 11.20 -1.96 8.62
CA ARG A 94 12.33 -2.66 7.99
C ARG A 94 13.63 -1.88 8.11
N THR A 95 14.75 -2.59 8.21
CA THR A 95 16.07 -1.94 8.19
C THR A 95 16.44 -1.52 6.78
N HIS A 96 17.41 -0.60 6.64
CA HIS A 96 17.92 -0.17 5.34
C HIS A 96 18.33 -1.36 4.45
N LYS A 97 18.99 -2.36 5.04
CA LYS A 97 19.44 -3.55 4.34
C LYS A 97 18.25 -4.39 3.82
N ASP A 98 17.24 -4.60 4.66
CA ASP A 98 16.05 -5.37 4.30
C ASP A 98 15.25 -4.67 3.19
N VAL A 99 15.20 -3.33 3.21
CA VAL A 99 14.55 -2.54 2.16
C VAL A 99 15.31 -2.65 0.84
N CYS A 100 16.64 -2.58 0.86
CA CYS A 100 17.47 -2.77 -0.33
C CYS A 100 17.29 -4.18 -0.92
N GLU A 101 17.31 -5.21 -0.08
CA GLU A 101 17.09 -6.60 -0.51
C GLU A 101 15.67 -6.79 -1.06
N MET A 102 14.66 -6.25 -0.36
CA MET A 102 13.26 -6.30 -0.79
C MET A 102 13.09 -5.68 -2.17
N PHE A 103 13.72 -4.53 -2.47
CA PHE A 103 13.61 -3.88 -3.78
C PHE A 103 14.64 -4.33 -4.81
N GLY A 104 15.47 -5.34 -4.50
CA GLY A 104 16.54 -5.79 -5.40
C GLY A 104 17.59 -4.70 -5.68
N ILE A 105 17.70 -3.71 -4.79
CA ILE A 105 18.66 -2.62 -4.90
C ILE A 105 20.02 -3.15 -4.45
N THR A 106 21.00 -3.13 -5.36
CA THR A 106 22.39 -3.43 -5.00
C THR A 106 22.86 -2.38 -4.00
N ASP A 107 23.51 -2.81 -2.92
CA ASP A 107 24.04 -1.90 -1.88
C ASP A 107 24.76 -0.73 -2.55
N PRO A 108 24.26 0.51 -2.38
CA PRO A 108 24.81 1.68 -3.06
C PRO A 108 26.24 2.03 -2.63
N GLY A 109 26.88 1.23 -1.76
CA GLY A 109 28.26 1.45 -1.33
C GLY A 109 28.36 2.68 -0.43
N ILE A 110 27.33 2.92 0.37
CA ILE A 110 27.30 4.05 1.31
C ILE A 110 28.32 3.74 2.41
N THR A 111 29.37 4.55 2.48
CA THR A 111 30.35 4.47 3.55
C THR A 111 29.74 4.85 4.90
N ASP A 112 30.27 4.28 6.00
CA ASP A 112 29.80 4.56 7.37
C ASP A 112 29.75 6.06 7.68
N GLN A 113 30.76 6.83 7.24
CA GLN A 113 30.79 8.29 7.41
C GLN A 113 29.63 8.98 6.67
N ARG A 114 29.29 8.50 5.47
CA ARG A 114 28.16 9.03 4.70
C ARG A 114 26.83 8.66 5.33
N TYR A 115 26.71 7.45 5.87
CA TYR A 115 25.52 6.99 6.59
C TYR A 115 25.26 7.82 7.84
N ILE A 116 26.28 8.05 8.68
CA ILE A 116 26.20 8.90 9.87
C ILE A 116 25.80 10.33 9.50
N TYR A 117 26.37 10.89 8.44
CA TYR A 117 25.99 12.22 7.94
C TYR A 117 24.51 12.28 7.54
N LEU A 118 24.02 11.27 6.81
CA LEU A 118 22.62 11.20 6.38
C LEU A 118 21.68 11.04 7.58
N TYR A 119 22.04 10.17 8.54
CA TYR A 119 21.27 9.97 9.76
C TYR A 119 21.14 11.27 10.57
N ASN A 120 22.24 11.97 10.81
CA ASN A 120 22.22 13.26 11.53
C ASN A 120 21.48 14.35 10.76
N LYS A 121 21.56 14.37 9.43
CA LYS A 121 20.86 15.35 8.59
C LYS A 121 19.35 15.15 8.59
N TYR A 122 18.88 13.91 8.64
CA TYR A 122 17.46 13.54 8.56
C TYR A 122 16.89 13.02 9.87
N SER A 123 17.54 13.30 11.01
CA SER A 123 17.09 12.86 12.33
C SER A 123 15.69 13.39 12.67
N TRP A 124 15.32 14.55 12.12
CA TRP A 124 13.98 15.15 12.26
C TRP A 124 12.85 14.30 11.66
N CYS A 125 13.14 13.35 10.77
CA CYS A 125 12.15 12.42 10.21
C CYS A 125 11.85 11.23 11.14
N SER A 126 12.60 11.07 12.23
CA SER A 126 12.51 9.91 13.14
C SER A 126 11.73 10.20 14.42
N ASP A 127 11.28 11.45 14.61
CA ASP A 127 10.36 11.88 15.69
C ASP A 127 8.90 11.76 15.24
#